data_AF-A0A3D4F7U3-F1
#
_entry.id   AF-A0A3D4F7U3-F1
#
_cell.length_a   1.000
_cell.length_b   1.000
_cell.length_c   1.000
_cell.angle_alpha   90.00
_cell.angle_beta   90.00
_cell.angle_gamma   90.00
#
_symmetry.space_group_name_H-M   'P 1'
#
loop_
_entity.id
_entity.type
_entity.pdbx_description
1 polymer ?
#
loop_
_entity_poly.entity_id
_entity_poly.type
_entity_poly.pdbx_seq_one_letter_code
_entity_poly.pdbx_strand_id
1 'polypeptide(L)'
;MRARSGKTSKPPLAAALSDGEDFELLWTLDRSQAVALKDAWKEAFPDTPLSCIGKVIEQPEIYLKDDQGLRILPHHGYDHLQQS
;
A
#
# COMPACT_ATOMS: atom_id res chain seq x y z
N MET A 1 4.21 11.92 1.18
CA MET A 1 3.27 11.94 0.04
C MET A 1 2.18 12.97 0.30
N ARG A 2 2.10 14.05 -0.49
CA ARG A 2 0.98 15.02 -0.40
C ARG A 2 0.01 14.70 -1.53
N ALA A 3 -1.22 14.31 -1.20
CA ALA A 3 -2.28 14.15 -2.19
C ALA A 3 -2.50 15.49 -2.92
N ARG A 4 -2.65 15.46 -4.26
CA ARG A 4 -3.00 16.65 -5.05
C ARG A 4 -4.38 17.14 -4.59
N SER A 5 -4.44 18.31 -3.96
CA SER A 5 -5.69 18.89 -3.47
C SER A 5 -6.36 19.70 -4.58
N GLY A 6 -7.41 19.16 -5.17
CA GLY A 6 -8.27 19.84 -6.15
C GLY A 6 -9.68 19.26 -6.11
N LYS A 7 -10.70 20.03 -6.51
CA LYS A 7 -12.12 19.58 -6.46
C LYS A 7 -12.42 18.30 -7.27
N THR A 8 -11.47 17.81 -8.07
CA THR A 8 -11.55 16.61 -8.91
C THR A 8 -10.59 15.49 -8.47
N SER A 9 -9.84 15.65 -7.39
CA SER A 9 -8.89 14.64 -6.93
C SER A 9 -9.60 13.46 -6.27
N LYS A 10 -9.20 12.22 -6.61
CA LYS A 10 -9.66 11.02 -5.90
C LYS A 10 -9.41 11.16 -4.39
N PRO A 11 -10.25 10.56 -3.52
CA PRO A 11 -9.97 10.47 -2.10
C PRO A 11 -8.57 9.85 -1.86
N PRO A 12 -7.81 10.27 -0.83
CA PRO A 12 -6.42 9.83 -0.64
C PRO A 12 -6.24 8.30 -0.60
N LEU A 13 -7.18 7.59 0.02
CA LEU A 13 -7.16 6.12 0.06
C LEU A 13 -7.38 5.50 -1.31
N ALA A 14 -8.29 6.07 -2.12
CA ALA A 14 -8.53 5.60 -3.47
C ALA A 14 -7.32 5.88 -4.38
N ALA A 15 -6.66 7.03 -4.21
CA ALA A 15 -5.43 7.36 -4.91
C ALA A 15 -4.30 6.38 -4.58
N ALA A 16 -4.01 6.17 -3.28
CA ALA A 16 -2.94 5.27 -2.83
C ALA A 16 -3.12 3.81 -3.25
N LEU A 17 -4.36 3.38 -3.53
CA LEU A 17 -4.66 2.00 -3.95
C LEU A 17 -4.79 1.83 -5.48
N SER A 18 -4.90 2.91 -6.27
CA SER A 18 -5.25 2.80 -7.70
C SER A 18 -4.54 3.73 -8.67
N ASP A 19 -3.87 4.79 -8.20
CA ASP A 19 -3.24 5.76 -9.13
C ASP A 19 -1.98 5.21 -9.79
N GLY A 20 -1.25 4.32 -9.10
CA GLY A 20 0.02 3.78 -9.62
C GLY A 20 1.09 4.86 -9.73
N GLU A 21 2.14 4.59 -10.52
CA GLU A 21 3.26 5.52 -10.81
C GLU A 21 4.08 5.97 -9.58
N ASP A 22 3.89 5.34 -8.42
CA ASP A 22 4.65 5.67 -7.20
C ASP A 22 6.10 5.16 -7.25
N PHE A 23 6.36 4.11 -8.06
CA PHE A 23 7.67 3.42 -8.15
C PHE A 23 8.25 2.95 -6.80
N GLU A 24 7.38 2.80 -5.79
CA GLU A 24 7.72 2.32 -4.45
C GLU A 24 7.81 0.79 -4.39
N LEU A 25 8.50 0.28 -3.38
CA LEU A 25 8.67 -1.16 -3.16
C LEU A 25 7.52 -1.74 -2.32
N LEU A 26 6.94 -2.86 -2.78
CA LEU A 26 6.01 -3.68 -2.01
C LEU A 26 6.56 -5.09 -1.87
N TRP A 27 6.69 -5.57 -0.63
CA TRP A 27 7.28 -6.86 -0.32
C TRP A 27 6.81 -7.37 1.05
N THR A 28 7.14 -8.63 1.34
CA THR A 28 6.76 -9.32 2.57
C THR A 28 7.97 -9.91 3.26
N LEU A 29 7.89 -10.07 4.58
CA LEU A 29 8.92 -10.70 5.39
C LEU A 29 8.30 -11.53 6.52
N ASP A 30 9.10 -12.43 7.08
CA ASP A 30 8.72 -13.12 8.31
C ASP A 30 8.60 -12.12 9.47
N ARG A 31 7.59 -12.32 10.33
CA ARG A 31 7.30 -11.42 11.45
C ARG A 31 8.48 -11.29 12.43
N SER A 32 9.25 -12.36 12.62
CA SER A 32 10.41 -12.36 13.52
C SER A 32 11.51 -11.41 13.08
N GLN A 33 11.58 -11.08 11.78
CA GLN A 33 12.60 -10.20 11.21
C GLN A 33 12.19 -8.72 11.20
N ALA A 34 10.93 -8.41 11.48
CA ALA A 34 10.37 -7.07 11.30
C ALA A 34 11.04 -5.99 12.14
N VAL A 35 11.40 -6.29 13.39
CA VAL A 35 12.06 -5.32 14.28
C VAL A 35 13.50 -5.06 13.81
N ALA A 36 14.28 -6.11 13.59
CA ALA A 36 15.68 -6.01 13.17
C ALA A 36 15.81 -5.26 11.83
N LEU A 37 14.95 -5.55 10.87
CA LEU A 37 14.89 -4.82 9.61
C LEU A 37 14.57 -3.34 9.83
N LYS A 38 13.57 -3.02 10.67
CA LYS A 38 13.14 -1.62 10.86
C LYS A 38 14.27 -0.78 11.46
N ASP A 39 15.02 -1.34 12.39
CA ASP A 39 16.17 -0.66 12.99
C ASP A 39 17.30 -0.47 11.96
N ALA A 40 17.67 -1.53 11.24
CA ALA A 40 18.69 -1.47 10.19
C ALA A 40 18.31 -0.54 9.03
N TRP A 41 17.01 -0.47 8.67
CA TRP A 41 16.50 0.40 7.63
C TRP A 41 16.67 1.88 8.01
N LYS A 42 16.37 2.24 9.27
CA LYS A 42 16.53 3.61 9.75
C LYS A 42 18.00 4.06 9.73
N GLU A 43 18.93 3.14 9.95
CA GLU A 43 20.37 3.40 9.85
C GLU A 43 20.82 3.55 8.40
N ALA A 44 20.42 2.63 7.52
CA ALA A 44 20.85 2.61 6.12
C ALA A 44 20.16 3.68 5.24
N PHE A 45 18.89 3.98 5.52
CA PHE A 45 18.03 4.85 4.72
C PHE A 45 17.24 5.83 5.62
N PRO A 46 17.91 6.78 6.29
CA PRO A 46 17.29 7.66 7.28
C PRO A 46 16.14 8.52 6.72
N ASP A 47 16.21 8.84 5.42
CA ASP A 47 15.22 9.69 4.74
C ASP A 47 14.14 8.89 3.98
N THR A 48 14.29 7.57 3.87
CA THR A 48 13.34 6.71 3.14
C THR A 48 12.41 6.00 4.13
N PRO A 49 11.10 6.28 4.14
CA PRO A 49 10.19 5.67 5.09
C PRO A 49 9.97 4.19 4.80
N LEU A 50 9.86 3.39 5.87
CA LEU A 50 9.42 2.00 5.81
C LEU A 50 8.12 1.83 6.60
N SER A 51 7.06 1.37 5.94
CA SER A 51 5.73 1.20 6.53
C SER A 51 5.25 -0.24 6.43
N CYS A 52 4.90 -0.86 7.56
CA CYS A 52 4.18 -2.13 7.57
C CYS A 52 2.68 -1.84 7.37
N ILE A 53 2.15 -2.20 6.20
CA ILE A 53 0.78 -1.86 5.79
C ILE A 53 -0.20 -3.04 5.89
N GLY A 54 0.25 -4.22 6.31
CA GLY A 54 -0.59 -5.40 6.37
C GLY A 54 0.14 -6.67 6.79
N LYS A 55 -0.52 -7.81 6.57
CA LYS A 55 0.03 -9.15 6.80
C LYS A 55 -0.50 -10.10 5.73
N VAL A 56 0.30 -11.09 5.36
CA VAL A 56 -0.15 -12.21 4.53
C VAL A 56 -1.00 -13.13 5.41
N ILE A 57 -2.11 -13.61 4.84
CA ILE A 57 -3.02 -14.58 5.44
C ILE A 57 -3.24 -15.72 4.45
N GLU A 58 -3.84 -16.82 4.90
CA GLU A 58 -4.07 -18.00 4.06
C GLU A 58 -5.17 -17.79 3.01
N GLN A 59 -6.07 -16.83 3.25
CA GLN A 59 -7.16 -16.50 2.33
C GLN A 59 -6.61 -15.84 1.05
N PRO A 60 -7.13 -16.21 -0.14
CA PRO A 60 -6.59 -15.72 -1.41
C PRO A 60 -6.98 -14.27 -1.73
N GLU A 61 -7.95 -13.68 -1.03
CA GLU A 61 -8.42 -12.33 -1.29
C GLU A 61 -7.58 -11.25 -0.58
N ILE A 62 -7.64 -10.03 -1.11
CA ILE A 62 -7.10 -8.83 -0.46
C ILE A 62 -8.19 -8.20 0.40
N TYR A 63 -7.88 -8.01 1.67
CA TYR A 63 -8.80 -7.40 2.63
C TYR A 63 -8.30 -6.03 3.07
N LEU A 64 -9.19 -5.05 3.05
CA LEU A 64 -8.98 -3.73 3.62
C LEU A 64 -9.69 -3.66 4.98
N LYS A 65 -8.94 -3.28 6.02
CA LYS A 65 -9.49 -3.02 7.35
C LYS A 65 -9.58 -1.52 7.58
N ASP A 66 -10.77 -1.04 7.93
CA ASP A 66 -10.99 0.33 8.37
C ASP A 66 -11.98 0.39 9.54
N ASP A 67 -12.50 1.58 9.85
CA ASP A 67 -13.43 1.82 10.96
C ASP A 67 -14.76 1.07 10.80
N GLN A 68 -15.09 0.61 9.58
CA GLN A 68 -16.29 -0.19 9.31
C GLN A 68 -16.03 -1.70 9.40
N GLY A 69 -14.79 -2.12 9.65
CA GLY A 69 -14.39 -3.51 9.79
C GLY A 69 -13.54 -4.00 8.61
N LEU A 70 -13.58 -5.31 8.37
CA LEU A 70 -12.81 -5.96 7.31
C LEU A 70 -13.70 -6.13 6.08
N ARG A 71 -13.28 -5.60 4.93
CA ARG A 71 -13.95 -5.80 3.63
C ARG A 71 -12.99 -6.28 2.57
N ILE A 72 -13.50 -7.00 1.57
CA ILE A 72 -12.72 -7.37 0.39
C ILE A 72 -12.46 -6.11 -0.43
N LEU A 73 -11.21 -5.94 -0.86
CA LEU A 73 -10.82 -4.87 -1.79
C LEU A 73 -11.06 -5.36 -3.23
N PRO A 74 -12.00 -4.75 -3.98
CA PRO A 74 -12.26 -5.15 -5.36
C PRO A 74 -11.02 -4.91 -6.22
N HIS A 75 -10.73 -5.88 -7.10
CA HIS A 75 -9.51 -5.90 -7.90
C HIS A 75 -9.67 -4.98 -9.12
N HIS A 76 -9.17 -3.77 -9.02
CA HIS A 76 -9.12 -2.84 -10.14
C HIS A 76 -7.73 -2.18 -10.17
N GLY A 77 -6.91 -2.62 -11.11
CA GLY A 77 -5.65 -1.96 -11.46
C GLY A 77 -5.78 -1.24 -12.80
N TYR A 78 -4.71 -0.57 -13.20
CA TYR A 78 -4.61 -0.05 -14.55
C TYR A 78 -4.58 -1.20 -15.57
N ASP A 79 -5.47 -1.14 -16.56
CA ASP A 79 -5.54 -2.07 -17.68
C ASP A 79 -5.44 -1.27 -18.98
N HIS A 80 -4.41 -1.55 -19.78
CA HIS A 80 -4.15 -0.88 -21.05
C HIS A 80 -5.31 -1.02 -22.06
N LEU A 81 -6.13 -2.08 -21.96
CA LEU A 81 -7.14 -2.44 -22.96
C LEU A 81 -8.57 -2.10 -22.52
N GLN A 82 -8.81 -1.72 -21.27
CA GLN A 82 -10.13 -1.28 -20.83
C GLN A 82 -10.55 0.09 -21.38
N GLN A 83 -9.68 0.76 -22.14
CA GLN A 83 -9.97 2.06 -22.77
C GLN A 83 -10.22 1.99 -24.29
N SER A 84 -10.41 0.80 -24.89
CA SER A 84 -10.76 0.67 -26.33
C SER A 84 -12.24 0.44 -26.58
#